data_AF-A0A9E6W262-F1
#
_entry.id   AF-A0A9E6W262-F1
#
_cell.length_a   1.000
_cell.length_b   1.000
_cell.length_c   1.000
_cell.angle_alpha   90.00
_cell.angle_beta   90.00
_cell.angle_gamma   90.00
#
_symmetry.space_group_name_H-M   'P 1'
#
loop_
_entity.id
_entity.type
_entity.pdbx_description
1 polymer ?
#
loop_
_entity_poly.entity_id
_entity_poly.type
_entity_poly.pdbx_seq_one_letter_code
_entity_poly.pdbx_strand_id
1 'polypeptide(L)'
;GIFVTTSKKNIFRDNRMRDLRFAIHYMYTNYSELIGNRSYRNHIGYAIMSSNDLKVDDNLSERDRDQGFMFNYANHITARDNKVRGGTKKCIFIYNSNKNIFQENLLSDCDIGIHFTAGSEDNVITHNAFVNNRNQVKYVGTRWLEWSKDGVGNYWSDQVAMDLDRNGIADSIYRPNDLTDRIIWQYPSARLLMNSPAVQILKYAQGSFPALHPGGVVDSAPLMKIPERLVDGSKS
;
A
#
# COMPACT_ATOMS: atom_id res chain seq x y z
N GLY A 1 -11.93 15.31 -15.43
CA GLY A 1 -12.00 14.58 -14.15
C GLY A 1 -13.24 15.00 -13.42
N ILE A 2 -13.56 14.31 -12.33
CA ILE A 2 -14.72 14.60 -11.47
C ILE A 2 -14.19 15.27 -10.20
N PHE A 3 -14.69 16.47 -9.92
CA PHE A 3 -14.40 17.17 -8.67
C PHE A 3 -15.69 17.25 -7.86
N VAL A 4 -15.61 16.84 -6.59
CA VAL A 4 -16.74 16.86 -5.67
C VAL A 4 -16.28 17.52 -4.38
N THR A 5 -17.07 18.47 -3.91
CA THR A 5 -16.84 19.11 -2.62
C THR A 5 -18.14 19.12 -1.81
N THR A 6 -18.03 18.94 -0.50
CA THR A 6 -19.11 19.15 0.46
C THR A 6 -20.40 18.41 0.08
N SER A 7 -20.28 17.10 -0.15
CA SER A 7 -21.40 16.27 -0.61
C SER A 7 -21.52 14.96 0.19
N LYS A 8 -22.65 14.27 0.06
CA LYS A 8 -22.90 12.98 0.74
C LYS A 8 -23.70 12.04 -0.16
N LYS A 9 -23.56 10.72 0.03
CA LYS A 9 -24.39 9.69 -0.63
C LYS A 9 -24.32 9.72 -2.16
N ASN A 10 -23.11 9.91 -2.69
CA ASN A 10 -22.86 9.89 -4.13
C ASN A 10 -22.37 8.52 -4.57
N ILE A 11 -22.66 8.15 -5.82
CA ILE A 11 -22.13 6.95 -6.45
C ILE A 11 -21.46 7.37 -7.75
N PHE A 12 -20.15 7.15 -7.86
CA PHE A 12 -19.39 7.32 -9.10
C PHE A 12 -18.93 5.96 -9.56
N ARG A 13 -19.50 5.48 -10.66
CA ARG A 13 -19.25 4.14 -11.17
C ARG A 13 -18.93 4.12 -12.65
N ASP A 14 -18.07 3.18 -13.04
CA ASP A 14 -17.77 2.81 -14.43
C ASP A 14 -17.29 3.99 -15.30
N ASN A 15 -16.69 5.01 -14.68
CA ASN A 15 -16.16 6.16 -15.42
C ASN A 15 -14.76 5.85 -15.96
N ARG A 16 -14.45 6.38 -17.15
CA ARG A 16 -13.11 6.37 -17.73
C ARG A 16 -12.53 7.78 -17.81
N MET A 17 -11.38 8.00 -17.19
CA MET A 17 -10.74 9.32 -17.10
C MET A 17 -9.27 9.22 -17.47
N ARG A 18 -8.79 10.11 -18.34
CA ARG A 18 -7.42 10.04 -18.85
C ARG A 18 -6.78 11.40 -19.10
N ASP A 19 -5.46 11.47 -18.94
CA ASP A 19 -4.63 12.60 -19.34
C ASP A 19 -5.03 13.92 -18.61
N LEU A 20 -5.43 13.84 -17.33
CA LEU A 20 -5.89 14.93 -16.47
C LEU A 20 -4.96 15.18 -15.28
N ARG A 21 -5.17 16.29 -14.58
CA ARG A 21 -4.56 16.51 -13.25
C ARG A 21 -5.07 15.51 -12.20
N PHE A 22 -6.38 15.31 -12.13
CA PHE A 22 -7.03 14.35 -11.24
C PHE A 22 -8.12 13.60 -12.02
N ALA A 23 -8.19 12.27 -11.92
CA ALA A 23 -9.36 11.54 -12.43
C ALA A 23 -10.57 11.79 -11.54
N ILE A 24 -10.49 11.48 -10.24
CA ILE A 24 -11.49 11.84 -9.22
C ILE A 24 -10.83 12.59 -8.07
N HIS A 25 -11.43 13.70 -7.67
CA HIS A 25 -10.97 14.53 -6.55
C HIS A 25 -12.13 14.84 -5.61
N TYR A 26 -12.09 14.23 -4.42
CA TYR A 26 -13.04 14.42 -3.33
C TYR A 26 -12.49 15.38 -2.28
N MET A 27 -13.34 16.30 -1.85
CA MET A 27 -13.14 17.15 -0.68
C MET A 27 -14.41 17.08 0.19
N TYR A 28 -14.30 16.71 1.45
CA TYR A 28 -15.47 16.70 2.37
C TYR A 28 -16.69 15.94 1.84
N THR A 29 -16.45 14.80 1.16
CA THR A 29 -17.48 14.01 0.50
C THR A 29 -17.64 12.68 1.22
N ASN A 30 -18.77 12.46 1.92
CA ASN A 30 -18.91 11.35 2.86
C ASN A 30 -19.97 10.32 2.41
N TYR A 31 -19.97 9.12 3.00
CA TYR A 31 -21.01 8.09 2.76
C TYR A 31 -21.21 7.79 1.27
N SER A 32 -20.14 7.73 0.51
CA SER A 32 -20.18 7.68 -0.96
C SER A 32 -19.37 6.51 -1.51
N GLU A 33 -19.59 6.20 -2.79
CA GLU A 33 -19.05 5.01 -3.43
C GLU A 33 -18.28 5.36 -4.70
N LEU A 34 -17.10 4.78 -4.86
CA LEU A 34 -16.29 4.81 -6.07
C LEU A 34 -16.12 3.35 -6.53
N ILE A 35 -16.78 2.97 -7.62
CA ILE A 35 -16.85 1.56 -8.06
C ILE A 35 -16.48 1.41 -9.53
N GLY A 36 -15.60 0.47 -9.89
CA GLY A 36 -15.40 0.11 -11.30
C GLY A 36 -14.74 1.21 -12.16
N ASN A 37 -14.28 2.31 -11.56
CA ASN A 37 -13.74 3.43 -12.33
C ASN A 37 -12.34 3.12 -12.84
N ARG A 38 -11.97 3.72 -13.97
CA ARG A 38 -10.68 3.50 -14.64
C ARG A 38 -9.97 4.83 -14.92
N SER A 39 -8.81 5.03 -14.29
CA SER A 39 -7.91 6.17 -14.41
C SER A 39 -6.66 5.81 -15.22
N TYR A 40 -6.33 6.62 -16.23
CA TYR A 40 -5.18 6.40 -17.12
C TYR A 40 -4.33 7.65 -17.32
N ARG A 41 -3.03 7.59 -17.01
CA ARG A 41 -2.06 8.67 -17.31
C ARG A 41 -2.45 10.05 -16.78
N ASN A 42 -3.15 10.10 -15.66
CA ASN A 42 -3.42 11.34 -14.94
C ASN A 42 -2.24 11.68 -14.03
N HIS A 43 -2.18 12.90 -13.47
CA HIS A 43 -1.17 13.17 -12.45
C HIS A 43 -1.46 12.38 -11.18
N ILE A 44 -2.72 12.36 -10.75
CA ILE A 44 -3.23 11.54 -9.65
C ILE A 44 -4.51 10.85 -10.11
N GLY A 45 -4.65 9.56 -9.80
CA GLY A 45 -5.87 8.82 -10.12
C GLY A 45 -7.03 9.26 -9.23
N TYR A 46 -6.98 8.88 -7.96
CA TYR A 46 -8.06 9.11 -7.00
C TYR A 46 -7.52 9.89 -5.80
N ALA A 47 -7.88 11.17 -5.71
CA ALA A 47 -7.56 12.02 -4.59
C ALA A 47 -8.76 12.08 -3.62
N ILE A 48 -8.70 11.32 -2.54
CA ILE A 48 -9.72 11.24 -1.50
C ILE A 48 -9.26 12.07 -0.30
N MET A 49 -9.85 13.25 -0.13
CA MET A 49 -9.43 14.20 0.88
C MET A 49 -10.55 14.56 1.86
N SER A 50 -10.21 14.61 3.15
CA SER A 50 -11.08 15.07 4.24
C SER A 50 -12.47 14.44 4.22
N SER A 51 -12.54 13.13 3.97
CA SER A 51 -13.77 12.40 3.64
C SER A 51 -13.88 11.12 4.47
N ASN A 52 -15.09 10.71 4.81
CA ASN A 52 -15.32 9.56 5.69
C ASN A 52 -16.37 8.60 5.13
N ASP A 53 -16.28 7.34 5.56
CA ASP A 53 -17.29 6.31 5.29
C ASP A 53 -17.46 6.08 3.79
N LEU A 54 -16.37 5.72 3.09
CA LEU A 54 -16.40 5.48 1.65
C LEU A 54 -16.18 4.02 1.31
N LYS A 55 -16.89 3.56 0.27
CA LYS A 55 -16.59 2.32 -0.43
C LYS A 55 -15.77 2.64 -1.68
N VAL A 56 -14.57 2.08 -1.79
CA VAL A 56 -13.66 2.26 -2.93
C VAL A 56 -13.35 0.87 -3.50
N ASP A 57 -14.08 0.45 -4.51
CA ASP A 57 -14.18 -0.96 -4.92
C ASP A 57 -13.87 -1.13 -6.41
N ASP A 58 -13.05 -2.12 -6.76
CA ASP A 58 -12.70 -2.46 -8.15
C ASP A 58 -12.34 -1.22 -9.01
N ASN A 59 -11.50 -0.31 -8.50
CA ASN A 59 -11.02 0.81 -9.31
C ASN A 59 -9.61 0.52 -9.86
N LEU A 60 -9.31 1.05 -11.05
CA LEU A 60 -8.00 0.92 -11.69
C LEU A 60 -7.33 2.28 -11.79
N SER A 61 -6.10 2.38 -11.32
CA SER A 61 -5.15 3.44 -11.69
C SER A 61 -4.02 2.83 -12.51
N GLU A 62 -3.90 3.26 -13.76
CA GLU A 62 -2.86 2.78 -14.66
C GLU A 62 -2.03 3.92 -15.24
N ARG A 63 -0.72 3.87 -14.98
CA ARG A 63 0.26 4.87 -15.44
C ARG A 63 -0.03 6.29 -14.97
N ASP A 64 -0.77 6.45 -13.87
CA ASP A 64 -0.89 7.75 -13.23
C ASP A 64 0.47 8.17 -12.64
N ARG A 65 0.79 9.46 -12.67
CA ARG A 65 2.19 9.89 -12.47
C ARG A 65 2.64 9.83 -11.01
N ASP A 66 1.89 10.47 -10.12
CA ASP A 66 2.34 10.75 -8.75
C ASP A 66 1.74 9.81 -7.71
N GLN A 67 0.42 9.55 -7.80
CA GLN A 67 -0.31 8.65 -6.92
C GLN A 67 -1.44 7.94 -7.67
N GLY A 68 -1.60 6.64 -7.42
CA GLY A 68 -2.80 5.93 -7.87
C GLY A 68 -3.99 6.30 -7.01
N PHE A 69 -3.86 6.03 -5.71
CA PHE A 69 -4.79 6.52 -4.68
C PHE A 69 -4.07 7.40 -3.66
N MET A 70 -4.68 8.52 -3.33
CA MET A 70 -4.30 9.38 -2.22
C MET A 70 -5.46 9.39 -1.21
N PHE A 71 -5.18 9.00 0.02
CA PHE A 71 -6.05 9.12 1.18
C PHE A 71 -5.42 10.14 2.12
N ASN A 72 -6.04 11.32 2.23
CA ASN A 72 -5.51 12.44 3.02
C ASN A 72 -6.61 12.94 3.96
N TYR A 73 -6.46 12.75 5.27
CA TYR A 73 -7.55 12.93 6.23
C TYR A 73 -8.81 12.13 5.83
N ALA A 74 -8.62 10.91 5.32
CA ALA A 74 -9.71 10.02 4.93
C ALA A 74 -9.88 8.87 5.94
N ASN A 75 -11.07 8.69 6.50
CA ASN A 75 -11.28 7.71 7.58
C ASN A 75 -12.47 6.79 7.32
N HIS A 76 -12.46 5.60 7.93
CA HIS A 76 -13.51 4.60 7.77
C HIS A 76 -13.76 4.21 6.30
N ILE A 77 -12.69 4.18 5.51
CA ILE A 77 -12.72 3.78 4.10
C ILE A 77 -12.58 2.26 4.01
N THR A 78 -13.40 1.64 3.17
CA THR A 78 -13.18 0.26 2.72
C THR A 78 -12.71 0.29 1.27
N ALA A 79 -11.42 0.02 1.07
CA ALA A 79 -10.77 -0.03 -0.23
C ALA A 79 -10.46 -1.48 -0.60
N ARG A 80 -11.23 -2.03 -1.54
CA ARG A 80 -11.15 -3.43 -1.97
C ARG A 80 -11.02 -3.59 -3.47
N ASP A 81 -10.35 -4.66 -3.88
CA ASP A 81 -10.24 -5.08 -5.30
C ASP A 81 -9.63 -4.02 -6.23
N ASN A 82 -8.97 -2.98 -5.67
CA ASN A 82 -8.41 -1.91 -6.49
C ASN A 82 -7.04 -2.34 -7.03
N LYS A 83 -6.72 -1.81 -8.20
CA LYS A 83 -5.48 -2.11 -8.92
C LYS A 83 -4.73 -0.81 -9.19
N VAL A 84 -3.44 -0.80 -8.89
CA VAL A 84 -2.52 0.25 -9.31
C VAL A 84 -1.33 -0.36 -10.02
N ARG A 85 -1.03 0.13 -11.23
CA ARG A 85 0.07 -0.38 -12.04
C ARG A 85 0.67 0.63 -13.01
N GLY A 86 1.85 0.31 -13.52
CA GLY A 86 2.43 1.00 -14.67
C GLY A 86 3.32 2.20 -14.34
N GLY A 87 4.17 2.10 -13.32
CA GLY A 87 5.23 3.09 -13.07
C GLY A 87 4.80 4.31 -12.26
N THR A 88 3.70 4.22 -11.52
CA THR A 88 3.25 5.29 -10.61
C THR A 88 4.25 5.50 -9.48
N LYS A 89 4.56 6.75 -9.10
CA LYS A 89 5.49 7.00 -7.98
C LYS A 89 5.03 6.40 -6.65
N LYS A 90 3.72 6.40 -6.37
CA LYS A 90 3.13 5.79 -5.17
C LYS A 90 1.85 5.08 -5.57
N CYS A 91 1.76 3.79 -5.35
CA CYS A 91 0.55 3.04 -5.61
C CYS A 91 -0.59 3.59 -4.70
N ILE A 92 -0.36 3.60 -3.38
CA ILE A 92 -1.22 4.26 -2.40
C ILE A 92 -0.41 5.22 -1.52
N PHE A 93 -0.96 6.41 -1.27
CA PHE A 93 -0.45 7.36 -0.29
C PHE A 93 -1.48 7.56 0.83
N ILE A 94 -1.08 7.29 2.07
CA ILE A 94 -1.91 7.38 3.27
C ILE A 94 -1.31 8.45 4.18
N TYR A 95 -2.06 9.53 4.39
CA TYR A 95 -1.67 10.67 5.20
C TYR A 95 -2.77 11.01 6.20
N ASN A 96 -2.45 10.94 7.49
CA ASN A 96 -3.37 11.17 8.61
C ASN A 96 -4.77 10.56 8.37
N SER A 97 -4.80 9.29 7.95
CA SER A 97 -6.01 8.60 7.50
C SER A 97 -6.16 7.34 8.32
N ASN A 98 -7.28 7.21 9.03
CA ASN A 98 -7.41 6.28 10.15
C ASN A 98 -8.58 5.32 9.99
N LYS A 99 -8.50 4.16 10.66
CA LYS A 99 -9.61 3.19 10.72
C LYS A 99 -10.08 2.72 9.34
N ASN A 100 -9.17 2.61 8.38
CA ASN A 100 -9.48 2.16 7.04
C ASN A 100 -9.16 0.67 6.87
N ILE A 101 -9.80 0.05 5.89
CA ILE A 101 -9.60 -1.34 5.50
C ILE A 101 -9.11 -1.33 4.05
N PHE A 102 -7.87 -1.76 3.85
CA PHE A 102 -7.27 -1.99 2.54
C PHE A 102 -7.08 -3.49 2.36
N GLN A 103 -7.95 -4.11 1.58
CA GLN A 103 -7.93 -5.56 1.37
C GLN A 103 -8.03 -5.92 -0.10
N GLU A 104 -7.43 -7.03 -0.51
CA GLU A 104 -7.59 -7.56 -1.87
C GLU A 104 -7.18 -6.54 -2.94
N ASN A 105 -6.21 -5.66 -2.68
CA ASN A 105 -5.71 -4.70 -3.69
C ASN A 105 -4.42 -5.22 -4.34
N LEU A 106 -4.26 -4.98 -5.64
CA LEU A 106 -3.02 -5.25 -6.38
C LEU A 106 -2.23 -3.95 -6.56
N LEU A 107 -1.06 -3.87 -5.93
CA LEU A 107 -0.16 -2.72 -5.98
C LEU A 107 1.12 -3.16 -6.69
N SER A 108 1.23 -2.81 -7.96
CA SER A 108 2.27 -3.34 -8.84
C SER A 108 3.06 -2.28 -9.58
N ASP A 109 4.35 -2.55 -9.82
CA ASP A 109 5.23 -1.74 -10.66
C ASP A 109 5.25 -0.25 -10.27
N CYS A 110 5.17 0.06 -8.97
CA CYS A 110 5.28 1.42 -8.44
C CYS A 110 6.68 1.69 -7.84
N ASP A 111 7.10 2.96 -7.75
CA ASP A 111 8.32 3.29 -6.99
C ASP A 111 8.15 2.96 -5.49
N ILE A 112 6.93 3.16 -4.98
CA ILE A 112 6.52 2.81 -3.62
C ILE A 112 5.13 2.16 -3.67
N GLY A 113 4.97 0.97 -3.08
CA GLY A 113 3.65 0.31 -2.94
C GLY A 113 2.71 1.11 -2.05
N ILE A 114 3.00 1.21 -0.75
CA ILE A 114 2.29 2.10 0.17
C ILE A 114 3.26 3.08 0.82
N HIS A 115 2.96 4.37 0.75
CA HIS A 115 3.60 5.38 1.58
C HIS A 115 2.66 5.80 2.71
N PHE A 116 3.03 5.46 3.94
CA PHE A 116 2.22 5.59 5.15
C PHE A 116 2.88 6.58 6.11
N THR A 117 2.19 7.67 6.46
CA THR A 117 2.79 8.77 7.23
C THR A 117 1.75 9.56 8.04
N ALA A 118 2.24 10.56 8.77
CA ALA A 118 1.48 11.61 9.47
C ALA A 118 0.50 11.08 10.51
N GLY A 119 0.93 10.08 11.30
CA GLY A 119 0.14 9.56 12.42
C GLY A 119 -1.12 8.81 12.00
N SER A 120 -1.15 8.24 10.79
CA SER A 120 -2.22 7.34 10.37
C SER A 120 -2.25 6.11 11.30
N GLU A 121 -3.40 5.76 11.86
CA GLU A 121 -3.56 4.71 12.88
C GLU A 121 -4.79 3.83 12.61
N ASP A 122 -4.82 2.64 13.22
CA ASP A 122 -5.92 1.68 13.18
C ASP A 122 -6.34 1.23 11.77
N ASN A 123 -5.43 1.24 10.79
CA ASN A 123 -5.70 0.75 9.45
C ASN A 123 -5.44 -0.77 9.36
N VAL A 124 -6.35 -1.51 8.75
CA VAL A 124 -6.17 -2.94 8.42
C VAL A 124 -5.68 -3.05 6.99
N ILE A 125 -4.49 -3.63 6.81
CA ILE A 125 -3.87 -3.83 5.49
C ILE A 125 -3.52 -5.32 5.38
N THR A 126 -4.42 -6.11 4.80
CA THR A 126 -4.26 -7.57 4.66
C THR A 126 -4.78 -8.05 3.31
N HIS A 127 -4.37 -9.24 2.85
CA HIS A 127 -4.80 -9.83 1.58
C HIS A 127 -4.48 -8.98 0.35
N ASN A 128 -3.53 -8.04 0.43
CA ASN A 128 -3.09 -7.29 -0.74
C ASN A 128 -1.93 -8.01 -1.43
N ALA A 129 -1.65 -7.66 -2.67
CA ALA A 129 -0.49 -8.12 -3.41
C ALA A 129 0.43 -6.96 -3.77
N PHE A 130 1.65 -7.00 -3.24
CA PHE A 130 2.72 -6.03 -3.50
C PHE A 130 3.72 -6.63 -4.49
N VAL A 131 3.62 -6.21 -5.76
CA VAL A 131 4.30 -6.89 -6.87
C VAL A 131 5.28 -5.95 -7.59
N ASN A 132 6.57 -6.29 -7.60
CA ASN A 132 7.60 -5.55 -8.35
C ASN A 132 7.65 -4.04 -8.05
N ASN A 133 7.27 -3.62 -6.85
CA ASN A 133 7.50 -2.24 -6.45
C ASN A 133 8.97 -2.04 -6.10
N ARG A 134 9.54 -0.89 -6.42
CA ARG A 134 10.94 -0.59 -6.05
C ARG A 134 11.13 -0.58 -4.53
N ASN A 135 10.12 -0.14 -3.79
CA ASN A 135 10.01 -0.30 -2.35
C ASN A 135 8.58 -0.72 -2.03
N GLN A 136 8.37 -1.82 -1.30
CA GLN A 136 7.01 -2.26 -1.00
C GLN A 136 6.30 -1.26 -0.08
N VAL A 137 7.00 -0.79 0.96
CA VAL A 137 6.44 0.17 1.92
C VAL A 137 7.44 1.28 2.27
N LYS A 138 6.95 2.51 2.32
CA LYS A 138 7.62 3.62 2.99
C LYS A 138 6.80 4.01 4.20
N TYR A 139 7.29 3.72 5.40
CA TYR A 139 6.65 4.12 6.65
C TYR A 139 7.43 5.25 7.31
N VAL A 140 6.71 6.29 7.74
CA VAL A 140 7.26 7.42 8.51
C VAL A 140 6.52 7.48 9.84
N GLY A 141 7.12 6.90 10.86
CA GLY A 141 6.63 6.89 12.23
C GLY A 141 7.56 6.11 13.15
N THR A 142 7.22 6.05 14.43
CA THR A 142 8.04 5.43 15.49
C THR A 142 7.40 4.18 16.09
N ARG A 143 6.19 3.81 15.66
CA ARG A 143 5.45 2.65 16.18
C ARG A 143 5.67 1.44 15.29
N TRP A 144 5.46 0.25 15.86
CA TRP A 144 5.32 -0.98 15.08
C TRP A 144 3.86 -1.15 14.64
N LEU A 145 3.66 -1.39 13.35
CA LEU A 145 2.35 -1.65 12.74
C LEU A 145 2.31 -3.10 12.27
N GLU A 146 1.32 -3.84 12.74
CA GLU A 146 1.05 -5.21 12.28
C GLU A 146 0.12 -5.14 11.06
N TRP A 147 0.60 -5.66 9.93
CA TRP A 147 -0.11 -5.77 8.65
C TRP A 147 -0.48 -7.23 8.34
N SER A 148 -0.75 -7.99 9.39
CA SER A 148 -1.52 -9.22 9.35
C SER A 148 -2.68 -9.15 10.35
N LYS A 149 -3.72 -9.94 10.10
CA LYS A 149 -4.86 -10.04 11.01
C LYS A 149 -5.44 -11.43 10.92
N ASP A 150 -5.80 -12.00 12.08
CA ASP A 150 -6.41 -13.33 12.17
C ASP A 150 -5.58 -14.41 11.45
N GLY A 151 -4.25 -14.29 11.56
CA GLY A 151 -3.31 -15.23 10.94
C GLY A 151 -3.12 -15.05 9.44
N VAL A 152 -3.56 -13.94 8.84
CA VAL A 152 -3.39 -13.69 7.40
C VAL A 152 -2.90 -12.27 7.12
N GLY A 153 -1.83 -12.18 6.33
CA GLY A 153 -1.15 -10.95 5.92
C GLY A 153 -1.32 -10.66 4.43
N ASN A 154 -0.25 -10.16 3.81
CA ASN A 154 -0.21 -9.76 2.40
C ASN A 154 0.79 -10.61 1.62
N TYR A 155 0.66 -10.62 0.30
CA TYR A 155 1.65 -11.18 -0.60
C TYR A 155 2.73 -10.15 -0.94
N TRP A 156 3.99 -10.56 -0.88
CA TRP A 156 5.15 -9.71 -1.16
C TRP A 156 6.04 -10.40 -2.20
N SER A 157 6.16 -9.80 -3.39
CA SER A 157 6.93 -10.39 -4.50
C SER A 157 8.43 -10.56 -4.24
N ASP A 158 9.00 -9.83 -3.28
CA ASP A 158 10.41 -9.89 -2.87
C ASP A 158 10.62 -10.70 -1.58
N GLN A 159 9.56 -11.33 -1.06
CA GLN A 159 9.69 -12.24 0.06
C GLN A 159 10.38 -13.53 -0.36
N VAL A 160 11.43 -13.87 0.37
CA VAL A 160 12.13 -15.14 0.25
C VAL A 160 11.91 -15.91 1.55
N ALA A 161 10.86 -16.74 1.55
CA ALA A 161 10.45 -17.52 2.72
C ALA A 161 9.98 -18.91 2.29
N MET A 162 9.89 -19.81 3.26
CA MET A 162 9.36 -21.17 3.08
C MET A 162 7.99 -21.28 3.77
N ASP A 163 7.23 -22.26 3.31
CA ASP A 163 5.96 -22.70 3.90
C ASP A 163 6.06 -24.23 4.04
N LEU A 164 6.53 -24.67 5.21
CA LEU A 164 6.85 -26.07 5.51
C LEU A 164 5.60 -26.88 5.82
N ASP A 165 4.61 -26.28 6.47
CA ASP A 165 3.34 -26.92 6.82
C ASP A 165 2.31 -26.88 5.67
N ARG A 166 2.60 -26.14 4.59
CA ARG A 166 1.83 -26.02 3.35
C ARG A 166 0.47 -25.37 3.56
N ASN A 167 0.36 -24.44 4.51
CA ASN A 167 -0.88 -23.73 4.80
C ASN A 167 -1.09 -22.49 3.90
N GLY A 168 -0.13 -22.15 3.04
CA GLY A 168 -0.18 -20.99 2.13
C GLY A 168 0.31 -19.68 2.74
N ILE A 169 0.77 -19.69 3.98
CA ILE A 169 1.38 -18.59 4.73
C ILE A 169 2.86 -18.92 4.94
N ALA A 170 3.73 -17.93 4.85
CA ALA A 170 5.14 -18.17 5.08
C ALA A 170 5.46 -18.31 6.58
N ASP A 171 6.37 -19.22 6.90
CA ASP A 171 6.80 -19.52 8.28
C ASP A 171 7.68 -18.42 8.91
N SER A 172 7.95 -17.34 8.17
CA SER A 172 8.80 -16.24 8.60
C SER A 172 8.11 -14.89 8.48
N ILE A 173 8.28 -14.06 9.52
CA ILE A 173 7.83 -12.68 9.56
C ILE A 173 8.50 -11.85 8.45
N TYR A 174 7.71 -11.06 7.74
CA TYR A 174 8.18 -10.12 6.72
C TYR A 174 8.22 -8.68 7.25
N ARG A 175 9.25 -7.91 6.86
CA ARG A 175 9.46 -6.51 7.28
C ARG A 175 9.83 -5.64 6.07
N PRO A 176 8.88 -4.88 5.49
CA PRO A 176 9.12 -4.15 4.22
C PRO A 176 9.94 -2.86 4.33
N ASN A 177 10.38 -2.45 5.53
CA ASN A 177 11.00 -1.14 5.74
C ASN A 177 12.06 -1.14 6.87
N ASP A 178 12.91 -2.15 6.88
CA ASP A 178 13.94 -2.35 7.91
C ASP A 178 14.96 -1.18 7.93
N LEU A 179 15.70 -1.02 9.02
CA LEU A 179 16.69 0.06 9.19
C LEU A 179 17.75 0.06 8.09
N THR A 180 18.08 -1.12 7.56
CA THR A 180 18.99 -1.26 6.41
C THR A 180 18.44 -0.50 5.20
N ASP A 181 17.14 -0.57 4.95
CA ASP A 181 16.49 0.22 3.90
C ASP A 181 16.59 1.71 4.23
N ARG A 182 16.34 2.13 5.48
CA ARG A 182 16.48 3.55 5.88
C ARG A 182 17.89 4.09 5.64
N ILE A 183 18.93 3.31 5.91
CA ILE A 183 20.33 3.71 5.67
C ILE A 183 20.58 3.87 4.17
N ILE A 184 20.10 2.94 3.33
CA ILE A 184 20.16 3.07 1.87
C ILE A 184 19.43 4.32 1.39
N TRP A 185 18.29 4.64 2.01
CA TRP A 185 17.51 5.84 1.68
C TRP A 185 18.25 7.13 2.03
N GLN A 186 18.88 7.19 3.19
CA GLN A 186 19.62 8.37 3.63
C GLN A 186 20.97 8.51 2.90
N TYR A 187 21.59 7.38 2.54
CA TYR A 187 22.89 7.30 1.88
C TYR A 187 22.89 6.25 0.75
N PRO A 188 22.50 6.61 -0.49
CA PRO A 188 22.41 5.66 -1.59
C PRO A 188 23.71 4.92 -1.94
N SER A 189 24.87 5.52 -1.63
CA SER A 189 26.20 4.90 -1.79
C SER A 189 26.43 3.71 -0.87
N ALA A 190 25.65 3.58 0.22
CA ALA A 190 25.76 2.47 1.17
C ALA A 190 25.33 1.11 0.58
N ARG A 191 24.66 1.09 -0.60
CA ARG A 191 24.28 -0.16 -1.29
C ARG A 191 25.45 -1.10 -1.54
N LEU A 192 26.65 -0.55 -1.78
CA LEU A 192 27.88 -1.32 -2.02
C LEU A 192 28.30 -2.15 -0.79
N LEU A 193 27.83 -1.78 0.40
CA LEU A 193 28.23 -2.39 1.68
C LEU A 193 27.21 -3.41 2.18
N MET A 194 26.15 -3.72 1.42
CA MET A 194 25.06 -4.58 1.88
C MET A 194 25.48 -5.99 2.26
N ASN A 195 26.53 -6.51 1.62
CA ASN A 195 27.12 -7.80 1.93
C ASN A 195 28.35 -7.69 2.83
N SER A 196 28.63 -6.51 3.37
CA SER A 196 29.77 -6.32 4.27
C SER A 196 29.49 -6.95 5.65
N PRO A 197 30.53 -7.45 6.33
CA PRO A 197 30.41 -7.98 7.68
C PRO A 197 29.76 -7.00 8.68
N ALA A 198 30.01 -5.69 8.53
CA ALA A 198 29.42 -4.67 9.39
C ALA A 198 27.89 -4.61 9.26
N VAL A 199 27.35 -4.73 8.05
CA VAL A 199 25.89 -4.76 7.81
C VAL A 199 25.29 -6.08 8.30
N GLN A 200 26.00 -7.21 8.17
CA GLN A 200 25.54 -8.49 8.72
C GLN A 200 25.46 -8.48 10.25
N ILE A 201 26.48 -7.93 10.93
CA ILE A 201 26.47 -7.75 12.39
C ILE A 201 25.33 -6.84 12.81
N LEU A 202 25.07 -5.75 12.08
CA LEU A 202 23.96 -4.85 12.36
C LEU A 202 22.61 -5.57 12.24
N LYS A 203 22.40 -6.35 11.18
CA LYS A 203 21.19 -7.19 10.99
C LYS A 203 21.02 -8.23 12.10
N TYR A 204 22.10 -8.88 12.51
CA TYR A 204 22.07 -9.84 13.61
C TYR A 204 21.70 -9.16 14.94
N ALA A 205 22.35 -8.04 15.27
CA ALA A 205 22.04 -7.25 16.47
C ALA A 205 20.58 -6.76 16.46
N GLN A 206 20.04 -6.40 15.30
CA GLN A 206 18.63 -6.01 15.15
C GLN A 206 17.65 -7.16 15.35
N GLY A 207 18.00 -8.38 14.92
CA GLY A 207 17.23 -9.58 15.19
C GLY A 207 17.23 -9.94 16.68
N SER A 208 18.34 -9.70 17.38
CA SER A 208 18.50 -10.01 18.80
C SER A 208 18.01 -8.90 19.75
N PHE A 209 17.96 -7.64 19.32
CA PHE A 209 17.60 -6.48 20.16
C PHE A 209 16.49 -5.61 19.52
N PRO A 210 15.21 -5.99 19.66
CA PRO A 210 14.08 -5.29 19.06
C PRO A 210 13.91 -3.82 19.49
N ALA A 211 14.46 -3.44 20.66
CA ALA A 211 14.33 -2.10 21.24
C ALA A 211 15.11 -1.00 20.50
N LEU A 212 16.00 -1.35 19.57
CA LEU A 212 16.79 -0.40 18.77
C LEU A 212 16.08 0.05 17.48
N HIS A 213 14.89 -0.48 17.18
CA HIS A 213 14.17 -0.17 15.95
C HIS A 213 13.32 1.11 16.08
N PRO A 214 13.47 2.10 15.19
CA PRO A 214 12.67 3.32 15.18
C PRO A 214 11.25 3.11 14.62
N GLY A 215 10.55 2.04 15.02
CA GLY A 215 9.24 1.62 14.49
C GLY A 215 9.30 1.03 13.07
N GLY A 216 8.19 0.49 12.59
CA GLY A 216 8.14 -0.12 11.27
C GLY A 216 6.83 -0.85 10.98
N VAL A 217 6.76 -1.45 9.80
CA VAL A 217 5.70 -2.38 9.43
C VAL A 217 6.22 -3.80 9.59
N VAL A 218 5.36 -4.66 10.10
CA VAL A 218 5.59 -6.09 10.26
C VAL A 218 4.38 -6.79 9.64
N ASP A 219 4.64 -7.83 8.88
CA ASP A 219 3.63 -8.79 8.45
C ASP A 219 4.00 -10.15 9.04
N SER A 220 3.27 -10.55 10.08
CA SER A 220 3.52 -11.79 10.82
C SER A 220 2.96 -13.05 10.15
N ALA A 221 2.10 -12.90 9.12
CA ALA A 221 1.49 -14.02 8.42
C ALA A 221 1.44 -13.79 6.89
N PRO A 222 2.59 -13.53 6.25
CA PRO A 222 2.64 -13.15 4.85
C PRO A 222 2.22 -14.31 3.94
N LEU A 223 1.50 -14.00 2.87
CA LEU A 223 0.97 -14.98 1.92
C LEU A 223 2.05 -15.49 0.96
N MET A 224 2.07 -16.80 0.69
CA MET A 224 3.00 -17.41 -0.26
C MET A 224 2.65 -17.17 -1.73
N LYS A 225 1.39 -16.81 -2.01
CA LYS A 225 0.88 -16.60 -3.37
C LYS A 225 0.02 -15.34 -3.42
N ILE A 226 -0.06 -14.74 -4.60
CA ILE A 226 -1.02 -13.68 -4.89
C ILE A 226 -2.44 -14.25 -4.65
N PRO A 227 -3.32 -13.52 -3.92
CA PRO A 227 -4.73 -13.90 -3.78
C PRO A 227 -5.38 -14.15 -5.15
N GLU A 228 -6.07 -15.29 -5.32
CA GLU A 228 -6.56 -15.75 -6.62
C GLU A 228 -7.42 -14.72 -7.37
N ARG A 229 -8.29 -14.00 -6.64
CA ARG A 229 -9.14 -12.93 -7.20
C ARG A 229 -8.36 -11.84 -7.93
N LEU A 230 -7.12 -11.57 -7.52
CA LEU A 230 -6.28 -10.54 -8.13
C LEU A 230 -5.62 -11.00 -9.45
N VAL A 231 -5.52 -12.31 -9.68
CA VAL A 231 -4.91 -12.91 -10.88
C VAL A 231 -5.92 -12.97 -12.03
N ASP A 232 -7.16 -13.34 -11.73
CA ASP A 232 -8.19 -13.62 -12.76
C ASP A 232 -8.84 -12.37 -13.37
N GLY A 233 -8.82 -11.23 -12.68
CA GLY A 233 -9.35 -9.97 -13.22
C GLY A 233 -8.49 -9.31 -14.32
N SER A 234 -7.61 -10.08 -14.97
CA SER A 234 -6.91 -9.72 -16.22
C SER A 234 -7.65 -10.23 -17.48
N LYS A 235 -8.70 -11.05 -17.30
CA LYS A 235 -9.59 -11.54 -18.38
C LYS A 235 -10.94 -10.81 -18.33
N SER A 236 -10.98 -9.58 -18.86
CA SER A 236 -12.21 -8.96 -19.37
C SER A 236 -11.86 -7.87 -20.38
#